data_AF-A0AAE5EXU5-F1
#
_entry.id   AF-A0AAE5EXU5-F1
#
_cell.length_a   1.000
_cell.length_b   1.000
_cell.length_c   1.000
_cell.angle_alpha   90.00
_cell.angle_beta   90.00
_cell.angle_gamma   90.00
#
_symmetry.space_group_name_H-M   'P 1'
#
loop_
_entity.id
_entity.type
_entity.pdbx_description
1 polymer ?
#
loop_
_entity_poly.entity_id
_entity_poly.type
_entity_poly.pdbx_seq_one_letter_code
_entity_poly.pdbx_strand_id
1 'polypeptide(L)'
;MFIILTTLIGWIIYIKGNDRKYISAISLLQIAGVVTFSVGMHERYLFPAVALSILAFIYSKDRRFFIMAIGFSITSYINISTVFFKTNTSIFEILLKVTSLFNVILVLYLVKVIIDNTVKKFSLKIDNKESELL
;
A
#
# COMPACT_ATOMS: atom_id res chain seq x y z
N MET A 1 -12.95 -12.65 -3.09
CA MET A 1 -11.69 -13.39 -2.81
C MET A 1 -10.56 -12.48 -2.32
N PHE A 2 -10.24 -11.38 -3.01
CA PHE A 2 -9.14 -10.47 -2.62
C PHE A 2 -9.28 -9.82 -1.24
N ILE A 3 -10.50 -9.44 -0.82
CA ILE A 3 -10.74 -8.89 0.52
C ILE A 3 -10.29 -9.88 1.60
N ILE A 4 -10.68 -11.15 1.48
CA ILE A 4 -10.30 -12.20 2.44
C ILE A 4 -8.77 -12.32 2.50
N LEU A 5 -8.10 -12.30 1.35
CA LEU A 5 -6.64 -12.41 1.28
C LEU A 5 -5.94 -11.20 1.94
N THR A 6 -6.34 -9.97 1.61
CA THR A 6 -5.71 -8.77 2.20
C THR A 6 -5.99 -8.65 3.69
N THR A 7 -7.17 -9.08 4.16
CA THR A 7 -7.50 -9.15 5.59
C THR A 7 -6.65 -10.20 6.32
N LEU A 8 -6.50 -11.41 5.77
CA LEU A 8 -5.64 -12.45 6.37
C LEU A 8 -4.18 -12.01 6.46
N ILE A 9 -3.64 -11.41 5.39
CA ILE A 9 -2.28 -10.88 5.38
C ILE A 9 -2.15 -9.79 6.46
N GLY A 10 -3.08 -8.84 6.52
CA GLY A 10 -3.11 -7.79 7.53
C GLY A 10 -3.14 -8.33 8.96
N TRP A 11 -3.94 -9.37 9.21
CA TRP A 11 -4.03 -10.03 10.50
C TRP A 11 -2.70 -10.70 10.93
N ILE A 12 -2.04 -11.41 10.00
CA ILE A 12 -0.73 -12.03 10.25
C ILE A 12 0.32 -10.96 10.60
N ILE A 13 0.34 -9.84 9.88
CA ILE A 13 1.26 -8.71 10.14
C ILE A 13 0.99 -8.11 11.52
N TYR A 14 -0.29 -7.93 11.88
CA TYR A 14 -0.64 -7.36 13.17
C TYR A 14 -0.18 -8.24 14.33
N ILE A 15 -0.41 -9.56 14.27
CA ILE A 15 0.03 -10.49 15.30
C ILE A 15 1.56 -10.52 15.42
N LYS A 16 2.29 -10.57 14.29
CA LYS A 16 3.76 -10.62 14.31
C LYS A 16 4.40 -9.31 14.77
N GLY A 17 3.86 -8.18 14.33
CA GLY A 17 4.38 -6.86 14.66
C GLY A 17 4.01 -6.39 16.07
N ASN A 18 2.85 -6.83 16.57
CA ASN A 18 2.21 -6.50 17.86
C ASN A 18 2.37 -5.03 18.26
N ASP A 19 2.13 -4.12 17.32
CA ASP A 19 2.43 -2.69 17.49
C ASP A 19 1.49 -1.85 16.61
N ARG A 20 0.95 -0.77 17.21
CA ARG A 20 -0.04 0.10 16.59
C ARG A 20 0.49 0.82 15.35
N LYS A 21 1.81 0.96 15.21
CA LYS A 21 2.42 1.61 14.05
C LYS A 21 2.08 0.93 12.71
N TYR A 22 1.77 -0.37 12.73
CA TYR A 22 1.45 -1.13 11.52
C TYR A 22 -0.01 -0.97 11.07
N ILE A 23 -0.89 -0.42 11.91
CA ILE A 23 -2.33 -0.27 11.59
C ILE A 23 -2.52 0.53 10.31
N SER A 24 -1.78 1.63 10.15
CA SER A 24 -1.85 2.46 8.95
C SER A 24 -1.35 1.74 7.70
N ALA A 25 -0.28 0.95 7.81
CA ALA A 25 0.25 0.16 6.71
C ALA A 25 -0.67 -1.00 6.32
N ILE A 26 -1.33 -1.64 7.29
CA ILE A 26 -2.34 -2.69 7.06
C ILE A 26 -3.58 -2.09 6.39
N SER A 27 -4.04 -0.94 6.86
CA SER A 27 -5.18 -0.23 6.26
C SER A 27 -4.88 0.18 4.82
N LEU A 28 -3.66 0.66 4.57
CA LEU A 28 -3.16 0.94 3.22
C LEU A 28 -3.20 -0.31 2.34
N LEU A 29 -2.73 -1.46 2.84
CA LEU A 29 -2.76 -2.73 2.12
C LEU A 29 -4.20 -3.17 1.80
N GLN A 30 -5.15 -2.98 2.72
CA GLN A 30 -6.55 -3.31 2.45
C GLN A 30 -7.12 -2.44 1.35
N ILE A 31 -6.99 -1.12 1.44
CA ILE A 31 -7.51 -0.21 0.41
C ILE A 31 -6.83 -0.43 -0.93
N ALA A 32 -5.50 -0.35 -0.97
CA ALA A 32 -4.75 -0.43 -2.22
C ALA A 32 -4.85 -1.81 -2.86
N GLY A 33 -4.83 -2.88 -2.06
CA GLY A 33 -4.97 -4.26 -2.55
C GLY A 33 -6.37 -4.56 -3.07
N VAL A 34 -7.42 -4.14 -2.36
CA VAL A 34 -8.81 -4.40 -2.79
C VAL A 34 -9.14 -3.58 -4.04
N VAL A 35 -8.80 -2.30 -4.08
CA VAL A 35 -9.12 -1.46 -5.26
C VAL A 35 -8.36 -1.92 -6.50
N THR A 36 -7.09 -2.33 -6.36
CA THR A 36 -6.26 -2.74 -7.51
C THR A 36 -6.67 -4.10 -8.09
N PHE A 37 -7.10 -5.04 -7.25
CA PHE A 37 -7.35 -6.42 -7.69
C PHE A 37 -8.84 -6.81 -7.76
N SER A 38 -9.76 -6.01 -7.21
CA SER A 38 -11.18 -6.33 -7.25
C SER A 38 -11.86 -5.89 -8.55
N VAL A 39 -12.80 -6.70 -9.03
CA VAL A 39 -13.61 -6.40 -10.22
C VAL A 39 -14.59 -5.27 -9.93
N GLY A 40 -14.82 -4.39 -10.91
CA GLY A 40 -15.78 -3.29 -10.83
C GLY A 40 -15.29 -2.08 -10.03
N MET A 41 -14.04 -2.12 -9.55
CA MET A 41 -13.41 -0.97 -8.91
C MET A 41 -12.73 -0.10 -9.95
N HIS A 42 -12.90 1.22 -9.80
CA HIS A 42 -12.17 2.20 -10.59
C HIS A 42 -10.90 2.63 -9.85
N GLU A 43 -9.83 2.87 -10.60
CA GLU A 43 -8.54 3.33 -10.07
C GLU A 43 -8.62 4.69 -9.36
N ARG A 44 -9.66 5.51 -9.62
CA ARG A 44 -9.95 6.73 -8.83
C ARG A 44 -10.23 6.45 -7.34
N TYR A 45 -10.58 5.22 -6.97
CA TYR A 45 -10.80 4.84 -5.57
C TYR A 45 -9.50 4.60 -4.80
N LEU A 46 -8.32 4.71 -5.44
CA LEU A 46 -7.01 4.67 -4.77
C LEU A 46 -6.63 5.97 -4.07
N PHE A 47 -7.38 7.06 -4.24
CA PHE A 47 -7.10 8.33 -3.57
C PHE A 47 -6.88 8.22 -2.04
N PRO A 48 -7.67 7.44 -1.27
CA PRO A 48 -7.42 7.25 0.16
C PRO A 48 -6.09 6.54 0.48
N ALA A 49 -5.52 5.78 -0.46
CA ALA A 49 -4.21 5.15 -0.31
C ALA A 49 -3.09 6.20 -0.15
N VAL A 50 -3.25 7.40 -0.73
CA VAL A 50 -2.32 8.51 -0.52
C VAL A 50 -2.28 8.90 0.95
N ALA A 51 -3.43 9.20 1.55
CA ALA A 51 -3.51 9.58 2.95
C ALA A 51 -2.98 8.47 3.89
N LEU A 52 -3.35 7.22 3.61
CA LEU A 52 -2.90 6.07 4.41
C LEU A 52 -1.40 5.81 4.29
N SER A 53 -0.79 6.06 3.13
CA SER A 53 0.66 5.94 2.94
C SER A 53 1.43 7.04 3.67
N ILE A 54 0.90 8.26 3.73
CA ILE A 54 1.45 9.34 4.57
C ILE A 54 1.36 8.97 6.05
N LEU A 55 0.21 8.45 6.51
CA LEU A 55 0.08 7.99 7.90
C LEU A 55 1.04 6.84 8.21
N ALA A 56 1.17 5.86 7.31
CA ALA A 56 2.14 4.77 7.45
C ALA A 56 3.58 5.28 7.53
N PHE A 57 3.93 6.30 6.75
CA PHE A 57 5.22 6.99 6.84
C PHE A 57 5.43 7.65 8.20
N ILE A 58 4.44 8.41 8.70
CA ILE A 58 4.54 9.10 10.00
C ILE A 58 4.74 8.11 11.15
N TYR A 59 3.97 7.02 11.19
CA TYR A 59 4.04 6.05 12.28
C TYR A 59 5.22 5.09 12.19
N SER A 60 5.60 4.65 10.98
CA SER A 60 6.71 3.70 10.80
C SER A 60 8.07 4.39 10.64
N LYS A 61 8.09 5.69 10.35
CA LYS A 61 9.28 6.49 9.99
C LYS A 61 10.07 5.91 8.81
N ASP A 62 9.43 5.09 7.97
CA ASP A 62 10.05 4.44 6.82
C ASP A 62 9.74 5.21 5.53
N ARG A 63 10.77 5.84 4.95
CA ARG A 63 10.69 6.68 3.74
C ARG A 63 10.07 5.95 2.54
N ARG A 64 10.07 4.62 2.52
CA ARG A 64 9.46 3.83 1.44
C ARG A 64 7.94 4.08 1.34
N PHE A 65 7.27 4.35 2.45
CA PHE A 65 5.85 4.75 2.45
C PHE A 65 5.62 6.13 1.85
N PHE A 66 6.59 7.04 1.98
CA PHE A 66 6.52 8.35 1.34
C PHE A 66 6.65 8.26 -0.19
N ILE A 67 7.52 7.37 -0.69
CA ILE A 67 7.62 7.08 -2.13
C ILE A 67 6.29 6.55 -2.66
N MET A 68 5.62 5.67 -1.91
CA MET A 68 4.29 5.18 -2.28
C MET A 68 3.24 6.29 -2.29
N ALA A 69 3.30 7.25 -1.35
CA ALA A 69 2.40 8.40 -1.33
C ALA A 69 2.51 9.23 -2.61
N ILE A 70 3.74 9.50 -3.06
CA ILE A 70 4.00 10.19 -4.33
C ILE A 70 3.44 9.37 -5.50
N GLY A 71 3.73 8.07 -5.53
CA GLY A 71 3.27 7.17 -6.60
C GLY A 71 1.75 7.15 -6.74
N PHE A 72 1.03 6.89 -5.64
CA PHE A 72 -0.44 6.90 -5.64
C PHE A 72 -1.03 8.28 -5.93
N SER A 73 -0.35 9.37 -5.56
CA SER A 73 -0.79 10.73 -5.89
C SER A 73 -0.72 10.98 -7.39
N ILE A 74 0.38 10.61 -8.04
CA ILE A 74 0.58 10.79 -9.48
C ILE A 74 -0.46 9.97 -10.25
N THR A 75 -0.64 8.68 -9.93
CA THR A 75 -1.61 7.84 -10.63
C THR A 75 -3.06 8.30 -10.41
N SER A 76 -3.40 8.73 -9.19
CA SER A 76 -4.73 9.28 -8.89
C SER A 76 -4.98 10.59 -9.64
N TYR A 77 -3.98 11.47 -9.69
CA TYR A 77 -4.07 12.74 -10.41
C TYR A 77 -4.27 12.54 -11.92
N ILE A 78 -3.47 11.67 -12.56
CA ILE A 78 -3.62 11.36 -13.99
C ILE A 78 -5.01 10.78 -14.27
N ASN A 79 -5.49 9.85 -13.45
CA ASN A 79 -6.83 9.27 -13.61
C ASN A 79 -7.95 10.31 -13.48
N ILE A 80 -7.91 11.15 -12.46
CA ILE A 80 -8.96 12.14 -12.21
C ILE A 80 -8.93 13.23 -13.28
N SER A 81 -7.74 13.73 -13.64
CA SER A 81 -7.59 14.78 -14.66
C SER A 81 -8.06 14.33 -16.04
N THR A 82 -7.73 13.10 -16.46
CA THR A 82 -8.15 12.58 -17.78
C THR A 82 -9.67 12.45 -17.89
N VAL A 83 -10.33 11.98 -16.82
CA VAL A 83 -11.80 11.93 -16.76
C VAL A 83 -12.41 13.34 -16.75
N PHE A 84 -11.84 14.26 -15.97
CA PHE A 84 -12.37 15.62 -15.81
C PHE A 84 -12.30 16.42 -17.12
N PHE A 85 -11.17 16.34 -17.84
CA PHE A 85 -10.95 17.10 -19.07
C PHE A 85 -11.51 16.43 -20.34
N LYS A 86 -12.24 15.30 -20.22
CA LYS A 86 -12.81 14.55 -21.35
C LYS A 86 -11.78 14.31 -22.45
N THR A 87 -10.59 13.83 -22.07
CA THR A 87 -9.51 13.54 -23.01
C THR A 87 -9.98 12.56 -24.09
N ASN A 88 -9.45 12.68 -25.31
CA ASN A 88 -9.72 11.75 -26.42
C ASN A 88 -9.68 10.29 -25.94
N THR A 89 -10.63 9.48 -26.43
CA THR A 89 -10.85 8.10 -25.97
C THR A 89 -9.60 7.23 -26.07
N SER A 90 -8.80 7.37 -27.12
CA SER A 90 -7.56 6.61 -27.32
C SER A 90 -6.47 6.97 -26.29
N ILE A 91 -6.27 8.26 -26.02
CA ILE A 91 -5.28 8.74 -25.04
C ILE A 91 -5.71 8.35 -23.62
N PHE A 92 -7.02 8.43 -23.34
CA PHE A 92 -7.60 7.99 -22.08
C PHE A 92 -7.31 6.51 -21.81
N GLU A 93 -7.57 5.61 -22.77
CA GLU A 93 -7.32 4.18 -22.60
C GLU A 93 -5.84 3.85 -22.37
N ILE A 94 -4.93 4.55 -23.06
CA ILE A 94 -3.48 4.35 -22.89
C ILE A 94 -3.06 4.79 -21.48
N LEU A 95 -3.45 5.98 -21.05
CA LEU A 95 -3.12 6.50 -19.72
C LEU A 95 -3.67 5.60 -18.62
N LEU A 96 -4.90 5.13 -18.77
CA LEU A 96 -5.57 4.23 -17.83
C LEU A 96 -4.81 2.89 -17.70
N LYS A 97 -4.37 2.29 -18.81
CA LYS A 97 -3.53 1.07 -18.77
C LYS A 97 -2.18 1.31 -18.06
N VAL A 98 -1.54 2.45 -18.33
CA VAL A 98 -0.25 2.81 -17.73
C VAL A 98 -0.40 3.04 -16.23
N THR A 99 -1.40 3.81 -15.79
CA THR A 99 -1.66 4.07 -14.36
C THR A 99 -2.03 2.79 -13.62
N SER A 100 -2.85 1.93 -14.23
CA SER A 100 -3.22 0.63 -13.67
C SER A 100 -1.99 -0.27 -13.45
N LEU A 101 -1.12 -0.40 -14.46
CA LEU A 101 0.12 -1.17 -14.34
C LEU A 101 1.02 -0.62 -13.22
N PHE A 102 1.13 0.70 -13.13
CA PHE A 102 1.93 1.35 -12.08
C PHE A 102 1.36 1.11 -10.69
N ASN A 103 0.03 1.14 -10.53
CA ASN A 103 -0.64 0.83 -9.27
C ASN A 103 -0.41 -0.62 -8.83
N VAL A 104 -0.41 -1.59 -9.76
CA VAL A 104 -0.06 -2.99 -9.45
C VAL A 104 1.38 -3.08 -8.90
N ILE A 105 2.33 -2.39 -9.54
CA ILE A 105 3.72 -2.34 -9.08
C ILE A 105 3.82 -1.73 -7.67
N LEU A 106 3.09 -0.63 -7.41
CA LEU A 106 3.05 0.01 -6.10
C LEU A 106 2.50 -0.91 -5.01
N VAL A 107 1.44 -1.68 -5.30
CA VAL A 107 0.87 -2.65 -4.35
C VAL A 107 1.83 -3.81 -4.07
N LEU A 108 2.51 -4.34 -5.09
CA LEU A 108 3.54 -5.37 -4.89
C LEU A 108 4.71 -4.83 -4.04
N TYR A 109 5.13 -3.59 -4.30
CA TYR A 109 6.15 -2.93 -3.51
C TYR A 109 5.70 -2.71 -2.06
N LEU A 110 4.44 -2.32 -1.84
CA LEU A 110 3.84 -2.19 -0.51
C LEU A 110 3.92 -3.51 0.27
N VAL A 111 3.52 -4.62 -0.34
CA VAL A 111 3.58 -5.95 0.29
C VAL A 111 5.02 -6.27 0.71
N LYS A 112 5.99 -6.03 -0.19
CA LYS A 112 7.41 -6.23 0.10
C LYS A 112 7.87 -5.39 1.30
N VAL A 113 7.55 -4.09 1.31
CA VAL A 113 7.94 -3.17 2.39
C VAL A 113 7.36 -3.59 3.74
N ILE A 114 6.10 -4.02 3.76
CA ILE A 114 5.46 -4.47 5.00
C ILE A 114 6.13 -5.74 5.52
N ILE A 115 6.43 -6.71 4.64
CA ILE A 115 7.14 -7.94 5.02
C ILE A 115 8.52 -7.61 5.58
N ASP A 116 9.32 -6.80 4.87
CA ASP A 116 10.65 -6.39 5.33
C ASP A 116 10.60 -5.74 6.73
N ASN A 117 9.66 -4.83 6.95
CA ASN A 117 9.49 -4.14 8.23
C ASN A 117 9.01 -5.06 9.35
N THR A 118 8.29 -6.13 9.02
CA THR A 118 7.80 -7.11 10.00
C THR A 118 8.90 -8.12 10.36
N VAL A 119 9.61 -8.64 9.35
CA VAL A 119 10.70 -9.61 9.52
C VAL A 119 11.88 -8.98 10.28
N LYS A 120 12.31 -7.77 9.89
CA LYS A 120 13.41 -7.09 10.57
C LYS A 120 13.12 -6.84 12.06
N LYS A 121 11.87 -6.48 12.39
CA LYS A 121 11.46 -6.29 13.79
C LYS A 121 11.42 -7.62 14.56
N PHE A 122 10.96 -8.70 13.92
CA PHE A 122 10.92 -10.01 14.55
C PHE A 122 12.32 -10.52 14.90
N SER A 123 13.30 -10.37 13.99
CA SER A 123 14.70 -10.71 14.24
C SER A 123 15.26 -9.94 15.44
N LEU A 124 15.09 -8.62 15.46
CA LEU A 124 15.57 -7.76 16.56
C LEU A 124 14.94 -8.13 17.93
N LYS A 125 13.69 -8.60 17.93
CA LYS A 125 13.02 -9.03 19.17
C LYS A 125 13.59 -10.34 19.71
N ILE A 126 14.05 -11.24 18.84
CA ILE A 126 14.69 -12.50 19.25
C ILE A 126 16.07 -12.21 19.83
N ASP A 127 16.90 -11.44 19.11
CA ASP A 127 18.26 -11.11 19.55
C ASP A 127 18.26 -10.43 20.93
N ASN A 128 17.36 -9.47 21.15
CA ASN A 128 17.24 -8.81 22.45
C ASN A 128 16.86 -9.79 23.57
N LYS A 129 15.96 -10.74 23.28
CA LYS A 129 15.52 -11.73 24.27
C LYS A 129 16.64 -12.71 24.64
N GLU A 130 17.48 -13.09 23.68
CA GLU A 130 18.67 -13.92 23.98
C GLU A 130 19.69 -13.15 24.81
N SER A 131 19.90 -11.86 24.53
CA SER A 131 20.83 -11.03 25.31
C SER A 131 20.39 -10.76 26.76
N GLU A 132 19.08 -10.76 27.05
CA GLU A 132 18.55 -10.62 28.42
C GLU A 132 18.66 -11.91 29.25
N LEU A 133 18.91 -13.06 28.62
CA LEU A 133 19.01 -14.36 29.27
C LEU A 133 20.46 -14.77 29.62
N LEU A 134 21.45 -14.00 29.19
CA LEU A 134 22.88 -14.15 29.49
C LEU A 134 23.32 -13.17 30.58
#